data_AF-A0A7I8MVR0-F1
#
_entry.id   AF-A0A7I8MVR0-F1
#
_cell.length_a   1.000
_cell.length_b   1.000
_cell.length_c   1.000
_cell.angle_alpha   90.00
_cell.angle_beta   90.00
_cell.angle_gamma   90.00
#
_symmetry.space_group_name_H-M   'P 1'
#
loop_
_entity.id
_entity.type
_entity.pdbx_description
1 polymer ?
#
loop_
_entity_poly.entity_id
_entity_poly.type
_entity_poly.pdbx_seq_one_letter_code
_entity_poly.pdbx_strand_id
1 'polypeptide(L)'
;MTTSKLFQPLQMGDLELKNRIVLAPMTRGRAGNERIPNEVMAEYYFQRASAGLLITEATVVSSQGNGWIDSPGIYTDGMVEGWRIVTRKLEPTGTPIFLQLWHCGRASHSDFHNGELPVSA
;
A
#
# COMPACT_ATOMS: atom_id res chain seq x y z
N MET A 1 8.68 32.01 16.65
CA MET A 1 7.68 31.23 15.90
C MET A 1 7.47 29.92 16.65
N THR A 2 6.24 29.54 16.94
CA THR A 2 5.95 28.22 17.53
C THR A 2 6.07 27.15 16.44
N THR A 3 6.91 26.13 16.68
CA THR A 3 7.04 24.99 15.77
C THR A 3 5.70 24.24 15.73
N SER A 4 5.09 24.14 14.55
CA SER A 4 3.80 23.44 14.37
C SER A 4 3.88 22.01 14.91
N LYS A 5 2.83 21.56 15.59
CA LYS A 5 2.69 20.16 16.07
C LYS A 5 2.84 19.15 14.94
N LEU A 6 2.53 19.54 13.69
CA LEU A 6 2.64 18.68 12.52
C LEU A 6 4.07 18.13 12.32
N PHE A 7 5.09 18.93 12.65
CA PHE A 7 6.50 18.58 12.46
C PHE A 7 7.16 18.01 13.72
N GLN A 8 6.41 17.82 14.80
CA GLN A 8 6.92 17.20 16.03
C GLN A 8 6.75 15.68 15.97
N PRO A 9 7.67 14.91 16.60
CA PRO A 9 7.51 13.47 16.72
C PRO A 9 6.20 13.03 17.39
N LEU A 10 5.79 11.81 17.13
CA LEU A 10 4.59 11.18 17.69
C LEU A 10 4.88 9.71 18.04
N GLN A 11 4.65 9.34 19.30
CA GLN A 11 4.57 7.94 19.71
C GLN A 11 3.20 7.37 19.30
N MET A 12 3.21 6.29 18.53
CA MET A 12 2.01 5.58 18.07
C MET A 12 2.15 4.09 18.37
N GLY A 13 1.62 3.65 19.52
CA GLY A 13 1.88 2.30 20.03
C GLY A 13 3.39 2.13 20.25
N ASP A 14 3.98 1.13 19.60
CA ASP A 14 5.42 0.83 19.67
C ASP A 14 6.26 1.58 18.61
N LEU A 15 5.63 2.41 17.77
CA LEU A 15 6.32 3.15 16.70
C LEU A 15 6.56 4.61 17.10
N GLU A 16 7.80 5.07 16.93
CA GLU A 16 8.15 6.48 17.00
C GLU A 16 8.14 7.09 15.58
N LEU A 17 7.17 7.97 15.31
CA LEU A 17 7.08 8.69 14.03
C LEU A 17 7.85 9.99 14.13
N LYS A 18 8.71 10.28 13.15
CA LYS A 18 9.50 11.54 13.11
C LYS A 18 8.68 12.82 12.94
N ASN A 19 7.46 12.71 12.45
CA ASN A 19 6.48 13.80 12.34
C ASN A 19 5.06 13.23 12.24
N ARG A 20 4.04 14.10 12.23
CA ARG A 20 2.62 13.71 12.19
C ARG A 20 2.01 13.70 10.79
N ILE A 21 2.86 13.65 9.76
CA ILE A 21 2.44 13.63 8.36
C ILE A 21 2.36 12.17 7.92
N VAL A 22 1.22 11.77 7.38
CA VAL A 22 0.97 10.42 6.89
C VAL A 22 0.71 10.48 5.39
N LEU A 23 1.40 9.63 4.61
CA LEU A 23 0.98 9.39 3.23
C LEU A 23 -0.28 8.52 3.26
N ALA A 24 -1.41 9.11 2.89
CA ALA A 24 -2.67 8.39 2.74
C ALA A 24 -2.55 7.27 1.68
N PRO A 25 -3.36 6.20 1.77
CA PRO A 25 -3.39 5.17 0.74
C PRO A 25 -3.88 5.76 -0.60
N MET A 26 -3.11 5.56 -1.67
CA MET A 26 -3.46 6.09 -3.00
C MET A 26 -3.25 5.02 -4.07
N THR A 27 -4.33 4.38 -4.56
CA THR A 27 -4.24 3.37 -5.64
C THR A 27 -3.62 3.93 -6.90
N ARG A 28 -2.54 3.26 -7.36
CA ARG A 28 -1.76 3.75 -8.51
C ARG A 28 -1.93 2.84 -9.72
N GLY A 29 -2.09 1.53 -9.58
CA GLY A 29 -2.23 0.68 -10.77
C GLY A 29 -0.90 0.52 -11.51
N ARG A 30 0.18 0.17 -10.78
CA ARG A 30 1.53 -0.03 -11.36
C ARG A 30 2.11 -1.41 -11.01
N ALA A 31 1.31 -2.34 -10.49
CA ALA A 31 1.75 -3.69 -10.16
C ALA A 31 1.68 -4.66 -11.36
N GLY A 32 1.19 -4.19 -12.51
CA GLY A 32 0.99 -4.98 -13.72
C GLY A 32 -0.08 -6.07 -13.58
N ASN A 33 -0.25 -6.87 -14.63
CA ASN A 33 -1.27 -7.92 -14.70
C ASN A 33 -1.15 -8.97 -13.59
N GLU A 34 0.09 -9.28 -13.18
CA GLU A 34 0.38 -10.25 -12.11
C GLU A 34 0.11 -9.69 -10.70
N ARG A 35 -0.12 -8.36 -10.59
CA ARG A 35 -0.37 -7.65 -9.34
C ARG A 35 0.78 -7.77 -8.33
N ILE A 36 2.00 -7.98 -8.83
CA ILE A 36 3.22 -8.10 -8.04
C ILE A 36 3.89 -6.72 -7.93
N PRO A 37 4.12 -6.20 -6.71
CA PRO A 37 4.86 -4.96 -6.55
C PRO A 37 6.28 -5.07 -7.09
N ASN A 38 6.82 -3.95 -7.57
CA ASN A 38 8.08 -3.91 -8.31
C ASN A 38 8.95 -2.70 -7.92
N GLU A 39 10.12 -2.60 -8.54
CA GLU A 39 11.12 -1.55 -8.27
C GLU A 39 10.59 -0.12 -8.47
N VAL A 40 9.68 0.11 -9.42
CA VAL A 40 9.07 1.42 -9.64
C VAL A 40 8.19 1.81 -8.46
N MET A 41 7.43 0.85 -7.92
CA MET A 41 6.63 1.06 -6.71
C MET A 41 7.53 1.28 -5.48
N ALA A 42 8.63 0.53 -5.37
CA ALA A 42 9.60 0.69 -4.28
C ALA A 42 10.23 2.10 -4.29
N GLU A 43 10.70 2.57 -5.45
CA GLU A 43 11.22 3.92 -5.64
C GLU A 43 10.16 4.98 -5.29
N TYR A 44 8.91 4.77 -5.71
CA TYR A 44 7.81 5.67 -5.43
C TYR A 44 7.57 5.88 -3.93
N TYR A 45 7.58 4.82 -3.12
CA TYR A 45 7.44 4.92 -1.66
C TYR A 45 8.69 5.49 -1.01
N PHE A 46 9.88 5.09 -1.46
CA PHE A 46 11.15 5.61 -0.95
C PHE A 46 11.24 7.14 -1.04
N GLN A 47 10.87 7.71 -2.19
CA GLN A 47 10.82 9.16 -2.39
C GLN A 47 9.85 9.90 -1.44
N ARG A 48 8.92 9.18 -0.82
CA ARG A 48 7.92 9.72 0.14
C ARG A 48 8.26 9.43 1.59
N ALA A 49 9.37 8.74 1.84
CA ALA A 49 9.80 8.37 3.19
C ALA A 49 10.19 9.57 4.06
N SER A 50 9.95 10.83 3.67
CA SER A 50 10.01 11.98 4.58
C SER A 50 8.78 12.11 5.48
N ALA A 51 7.67 11.46 5.13
CA ALA A 51 6.49 11.33 5.99
C ALA A 51 6.83 10.55 7.27
N GLY A 52 6.06 10.79 8.34
CA GLY A 52 6.16 10.03 9.58
C GLY A 52 5.70 8.58 9.42
N LEU A 53 4.67 8.36 8.60
CA LEU A 53 4.12 7.04 8.29
C LEU A 53 3.70 6.98 6.81
N LEU A 54 3.94 5.85 6.17
CA LEU A 54 3.40 5.54 4.85
C LEU A 54 2.26 4.52 4.99
N ILE A 55 1.19 4.70 4.23
CA ILE A 55 0.17 3.67 4.01
C ILE A 55 0.22 3.33 2.53
N THR A 56 0.38 2.03 2.21
CA THR A 56 0.42 1.58 0.82
C THR A 56 -0.88 1.93 0.10
N GLU A 57 -0.84 1.87 -1.22
CA GLU A 57 -2.05 1.70 -2.01
C GLU A 57 -2.86 0.46 -1.58
N ALA A 58 -4.14 0.49 -1.94
CA ALA A 58 -5.07 -0.58 -1.63
C ALA A 58 -4.58 -1.91 -2.24
N THR A 59 -4.40 -2.91 -1.39
CA THR A 59 -3.74 -4.18 -1.74
C THR A 59 -4.71 -5.33 -1.55
N VAL A 60 -5.03 -6.02 -2.64
CA VAL A 60 -6.08 -7.05 -2.64
C VAL A 60 -5.63 -8.31 -1.89
N VAL A 61 -6.53 -8.85 -1.06
CA VAL A 61 -6.25 -10.02 -0.19
C VAL A 61 -6.63 -11.36 -0.80
N SER A 62 -7.30 -11.37 -1.94
CA SER A 62 -7.67 -12.57 -2.69
C SER A 62 -8.00 -12.21 -4.14
N SER A 63 -8.12 -13.22 -5.00
CA SER A 63 -8.61 -13.03 -6.38
C SER A 63 -10.03 -12.44 -6.42
N GLN A 64 -10.92 -12.85 -5.50
CA GLN A 64 -12.29 -12.31 -5.39
C GLN A 64 -12.32 -10.83 -4.99
N GLY A 65 -11.25 -10.35 -4.33
CA GLY A 65 -11.10 -8.96 -3.93
C GLY A 65 -10.70 -8.02 -5.07
N ASN A 66 -10.30 -8.55 -6.24
CA ASN A 66 -9.90 -7.75 -7.40
C ASN A 66 -11.03 -6.81 -7.84
N GLY A 67 -10.70 -5.56 -8.17
CA GLY A 67 -11.66 -4.61 -8.74
C GLY A 67 -11.03 -3.33 -9.31
N TRP A 68 -9.70 -3.30 -9.42
CA TRP A 68 -8.96 -2.19 -10.00
C TRP A 68 -7.83 -2.74 -10.87
N ILE A 69 -7.59 -2.08 -12.00
CA ILE A 69 -6.56 -2.48 -12.96
C ILE A 69 -5.17 -2.28 -12.35
N ASP A 70 -4.34 -3.32 -12.41
CA ASP A 70 -2.95 -3.30 -11.95
C ASP A 70 -2.74 -2.88 -10.49
N SER A 71 -3.76 -2.98 -9.64
CA SER A 71 -3.59 -2.82 -8.19
C SER A 71 -2.84 -4.03 -7.61
N PRO A 72 -1.93 -3.83 -6.66
CA PRO A 72 -1.14 -4.92 -6.10
C PRO A 72 -1.98 -5.88 -5.24
N GLY A 73 -1.49 -7.11 -5.08
CA GLY A 73 -2.05 -8.09 -4.16
C GLY A 73 -1.09 -8.51 -3.04
N ILE A 74 -1.57 -9.36 -2.12
CA ILE A 74 -0.79 -9.92 -0.99
C ILE A 74 -1.22 -11.36 -0.63
N TYR A 75 -1.59 -12.18 -1.61
CA TYR A 75 -2.11 -13.54 -1.36
C TYR A 75 -1.32 -14.66 -2.06
N THR A 76 -0.18 -14.33 -2.66
CA THR A 76 0.76 -15.31 -3.23
C THR A 76 2.17 -15.00 -2.74
N ASP A 77 3.05 -16.01 -2.75
CA ASP A 77 4.45 -15.82 -2.37
C ASP A 77 5.17 -14.79 -3.26
N GLY A 78 4.84 -14.76 -4.56
CA GLY A 78 5.38 -13.76 -5.49
C GLY A 78 4.96 -12.33 -5.13
N MET A 79 3.72 -12.14 -4.69
CA MET A 79 3.26 -10.83 -4.19
C MET A 79 3.98 -10.43 -2.90
N VAL A 80 4.19 -11.39 -1.99
CA VAL A 80 4.97 -11.15 -0.75
C VAL A 80 6.40 -10.73 -1.11
N GLU A 81 7.05 -11.42 -2.04
CA GLU A 81 8.41 -11.06 -2.47
C GLU A 81 8.45 -9.68 -3.13
N GLY A 82 7.46 -9.35 -3.96
CA GLY A 82 7.33 -8.01 -4.53
C GLY A 82 7.21 -6.93 -3.46
N TRP A 83 6.40 -7.15 -2.42
CA TRP A 83 6.32 -6.22 -1.28
C TRP A 83 7.61 -6.15 -0.47
N ARG A 84 8.38 -7.25 -0.34
CA ARG A 84 9.69 -7.22 0.33
C ARG A 84 10.67 -6.26 -0.35
N ILE A 85 10.62 -6.12 -1.68
CA ILE A 85 11.43 -5.12 -2.40
C ILE A 85 11.11 -3.71 -1.90
N VAL A 86 9.82 -3.39 -1.76
CA VAL A 86 9.35 -2.10 -1.25
C VAL A 86 9.79 -1.86 0.19
N THR A 87 9.57 -2.82 1.09
CA THR A 87 9.92 -2.65 2.51
C THR A 87 11.42 -2.56 2.72
N ARG A 88 12.22 -3.38 2.02
CA ARG A 88 13.71 -3.33 2.10
C ARG A 88 14.25 -1.99 1.65
N LYS A 89 13.71 -1.40 0.59
CA LYS A 89 14.14 -0.09 0.12
C LYS A 89 13.86 1.03 1.14
N LEU A 90 12.87 0.85 2.01
CA LEU A 90 12.51 1.79 3.07
C LEU A 90 13.31 1.61 4.37
N GLU A 91 13.90 0.43 4.62
CA GLU A 91 14.70 0.15 5.82
C GLU A 91 15.70 1.25 6.20
N PRO A 92 16.56 1.77 5.30
CA PRO A 92 17.55 2.80 5.69
C PRO A 92 16.92 4.14 6.08
N THR A 93 15.63 4.36 5.78
CA THR A 93 14.93 5.59 6.12
C THR A 93 14.33 5.58 7.52
N GLY A 94 14.23 4.39 8.15
CA GLY A 94 13.52 4.17 9.41
C GLY A 94 12.02 4.50 9.36
N THR A 95 11.45 4.74 8.18
CA THR A 95 10.05 5.17 8.05
C THR A 95 9.14 3.94 8.01
N PRO A 96 8.18 3.81 8.95
CA PRO A 96 7.25 2.71 8.93
C PRO A 96 6.31 2.81 7.72
N ILE A 97 5.93 1.64 7.19
CA ILE A 97 4.93 1.51 6.13
C ILE A 97 3.90 0.45 6.52
N PHE A 98 2.62 0.80 6.43
CA PHE A 98 1.50 -0.11 6.68
C PHE A 98 0.86 -0.52 5.36
N LEU A 99 0.49 -1.79 5.25
CA LEU A 99 -0.17 -2.33 4.06
C LEU A 99 -1.70 -2.24 4.22
N GLN A 100 -2.36 -1.53 3.30
CA GLN A 100 -3.82 -1.41 3.30
C GLN A 100 -4.46 -2.67 2.69
N LEU A 101 -4.98 -3.56 3.53
CA LEU A 101 -5.74 -4.73 3.09
C LEU A 101 -7.06 -4.32 2.45
N TRP A 102 -7.36 -4.89 1.27
CA TRP A 102 -8.48 -4.47 0.45
C TRP A 102 -9.27 -5.63 -0.17
N HIS A 103 -10.59 -5.45 -0.23
CA HIS A 103 -11.52 -6.27 -1.00
C HIS A 103 -12.58 -5.33 -1.60
N CYS A 104 -12.72 -5.30 -2.93
CA CYS A 104 -13.61 -4.35 -3.60
C CYS A 104 -15.10 -4.65 -3.41
N GLY A 105 -15.46 -5.92 -3.20
CA GLY A 105 -16.85 -6.35 -3.07
C GLY A 105 -17.68 -5.90 -4.27
N ARG A 106 -18.89 -5.38 -4.04
CA ARG A 106 -19.77 -4.84 -5.11
C ARG A 106 -19.18 -3.69 -5.94
N ALA A 107 -18.10 -3.05 -5.48
CA ALA A 107 -17.43 -1.99 -6.25
C ALA A 107 -16.48 -2.55 -7.32
N SER A 108 -16.38 -3.88 -7.44
CA SER A 108 -15.65 -4.55 -8.52
C SER A 108 -16.49 -4.63 -9.81
N HIS A 109 -15.91 -5.23 -10.85
CA HIS A 109 -16.52 -5.44 -12.17
C HIS A 109 -16.36 -6.91 -12.59
N SER A 110 -17.33 -7.46 -13.34
CA SER A 110 -17.32 -8.86 -13.79
C SER A 110 -16.13 -9.21 -14.68
N ASP A 111 -15.52 -8.23 -15.35
CA ASP A 111 -14.29 -8.43 -16.13
C ASP A 111 -13.11 -8.92 -15.28
N PHE A 112 -13.11 -8.64 -13.96
CA PHE A 112 -12.10 -9.17 -13.04
C PHE A 112 -12.35 -10.62 -12.61
N HIS A 113 -13.54 -11.16 -12.92
CA HIS A 113 -14.05 -12.44 -12.42
C HIS A 113 -14.53 -13.37 -13.53
N ASN A 114 -13.97 -13.26 -14.74
CA ASN A 114 -14.33 -14.09 -15.90
C ASN A 114 -15.82 -14.03 -16.26
N GLY A 115 -16.46 -12.87 -16.09
CA GLY A 115 -17.89 -12.66 -16.37
C GLY A 115 -18.80 -12.92 -15.16
N GLU A 116 -18.30 -13.54 -14.09
CA GLU A 116 -19.08 -13.72 -12.86
C GLU A 116 -19.29 -12.40 -12.13
N LEU A 117 -20.38 -12.31 -11.36
CA LEU A 117 -20.69 -11.10 -10.60
C LEU A 117 -19.75 -10.94 -9.39
N PRO A 118 -19.37 -9.70 -9.05
CA PRO A 118 -18.67 -9.42 -7.80
C PRO A 118 -19.42 -9.91 -6.55
N VAL A 119 -18.66 -10.40 -5.57
CA VAL A 119 -19.22 -10.80 -4.27
C VAL A 119 -19.66 -9.58 -3.48
N SER A 120 -20.87 -9.65 -2.91
CA SER A 120 -21.42 -8.67 -1.97
C SER A 120 -22.26 -9.40 -0.92
N ALA A 121 -22.35 -8.81 0.28
CA ALA A 121 -23.39 -9.15 1.25
C ALA A 121 -24.75 -8.55 0.83
#